data_AF-Q169V2-F1
#
_entry.id   AF-Q169V2-F1
#
_cell.length_a   1.000
_cell.length_b   1.000
_cell.length_c   1.000
_cell.angle_alpha   90.00
_cell.angle_beta   90.00
_cell.angle_gamma   90.00
#
_symmetry.space_group_name_H-M   'P 1'
#
loop_
_entity.id
_entity.type
_entity.pdbx_description
1 polymer ?
#
loop_
_entity_poly.entity_id
_entity_poly.type
_entity_poly.pdbx_seq_one_letter_code
_entity_poly.pdbx_strand_id
1 'polypeptide(L)'
;MALLLKVKPDTLRENEVTVPRMKSADLGSGDLGSTVYVWLGDEPERESALFAVATLTAFTPTTAPQVRNPTKNKDVYRLTISDLSTDIAYPLTTNDLNHFRYVEEADGIESLGRIHRDRNDKILRLTGAEAAALAERFQN
;
A
#
# COMPACT_ATOMS: atom_id res chain seq x y z
N MET A 1 -1.91 12.88 6.71
CA MET A 1 -1.31 12.26 5.51
C MET A 1 -1.76 10.80 5.48
N ALA A 2 -1.97 10.23 4.29
CA ALA A 2 -2.34 8.82 4.15
C ALA A 2 -1.41 8.13 3.15
N LEU A 3 -1.15 6.85 3.40
CA LEU A 3 -0.27 6.00 2.60
C LEU A 3 -1.04 4.77 2.14
N LEU A 4 -0.67 4.25 0.96
CA LEU A 4 -1.07 2.92 0.52
C LEU A 4 0.16 2.02 0.52
N LEU A 5 0.07 0.90 1.22
CA LEU A 5 1.03 -0.18 1.19
C LEU A 5 0.52 -1.30 0.30
N LYS A 6 1.09 -1.40 -0.89
CA LYS A 6 0.87 -2.56 -1.76
C LYS A 6 1.92 -3.61 -1.42
N VAL A 7 1.48 -4.77 -0.95
CA VAL A 7 2.35 -5.80 -0.41
C VAL A 7 1.81 -7.19 -0.71
N LYS A 8 2.68 -8.19 -0.81
CA LYS A 8 2.23 -9.58 -0.87
C LYS A 8 1.74 -10.06 0.50
N PRO A 9 0.74 -10.96 0.56
CA PRO A 9 0.21 -11.46 1.83
C PRO A 9 1.25 -12.07 2.78
N ASP A 10 2.25 -12.77 2.23
CA ASP A 10 3.31 -13.44 2.99
C ASP A 10 4.33 -12.47 3.65
N THR A 11 4.32 -11.21 3.24
CA THR A 11 5.24 -10.16 3.74
C THR A 11 4.70 -9.39 4.93
N LEU A 12 3.39 -9.44 5.18
CA LEU A 12 2.77 -8.83 6.35
C LEU A 12 2.85 -9.82 7.53
N ARG A 13 3.72 -9.56 8.50
CA ARG A 13 3.91 -10.44 9.66
C ARG A 13 3.96 -9.63 10.94
N GLU A 14 3.14 -9.98 11.93
CA GLU A 14 3.18 -9.36 13.27
C GLU A 14 3.10 -7.82 13.24
N ASN A 15 2.31 -7.26 12.32
CA ASN A 15 2.21 -5.81 12.05
C ASN A 15 3.51 -5.15 11.57
N GLU A 16 4.48 -5.93 11.11
CA GLU A 16 5.63 -5.46 10.37
C GLU A 16 5.50 -5.81 8.89
N VAL A 17 6.03 -4.92 8.04
CA VAL A 17 6.12 -5.18 6.61
C VAL A 17 7.37 -4.54 6.01
N THR A 18 8.00 -5.25 5.08
CA THR A 18 9.19 -4.75 4.38
C THR A 18 8.85 -4.43 2.95
N VAL A 19 9.14 -3.19 2.53
CA VAL A 19 8.76 -2.69 1.20
C VAL A 19 9.93 -1.94 0.56
N PRO A 20 10.09 -1.99 -0.77
CA PRO A 20 11.14 -1.24 -1.47
C PRO A 20 11.05 0.26 -1.18
N ARG A 21 12.21 0.89 -0.97
CA ARG A 21 12.30 2.35 -0.88
C ARG A 21 12.17 2.93 -2.29
N MET A 22 11.21 3.84 -2.49
CA MET A 22 11.02 4.54 -3.74
C MET A 22 11.26 6.03 -3.57
N LYS A 23 11.97 6.66 -4.51
CA LYS A 23 12.22 8.11 -4.49
C LYS A 23 10.95 8.96 -4.43
N SER A 24 9.87 8.50 -5.06
CA SER A 24 8.58 9.20 -5.09
C SER A 24 7.76 9.04 -3.80
N ALA A 25 8.20 8.18 -2.87
CA ALA A 25 7.52 7.90 -1.61
C ALA A 25 8.53 7.75 -0.47
N ASP A 26 9.54 8.62 -0.44
CA ASP A 26 10.48 8.68 0.68
C ASP A 26 9.75 9.10 1.96
N LEU A 27 9.96 8.34 3.04
CA LEU A 27 9.33 8.55 4.33
C LEU A 27 10.18 9.48 5.19
N GLY A 28 9.52 10.39 5.88
CA GLY A 28 10.10 11.29 6.87
C GLY A 28 9.38 11.18 8.21
N SER A 29 9.92 11.83 9.24
CA SER A 29 9.35 11.79 10.60
C SER A 29 7.89 12.26 10.66
N GLY A 30 7.49 13.17 9.76
CA GLY A 30 6.10 13.63 9.64
C GLY A 30 5.10 12.59 9.09
N ASP A 31 5.58 11.43 8.63
CA ASP A 31 4.71 10.34 8.19
C ASP A 31 4.28 9.41 9.33
N LEU A 32 4.93 9.47 10.49
CA LEU A 32 4.50 8.74 11.67
C LEU A 32 3.11 9.21 12.11
N GLY A 33 2.24 8.26 12.48
CA GLY A 33 0.82 8.51 12.74
C GLY A 33 -0.06 8.61 11.50
N SER A 34 0.50 8.47 10.29
CA SER A 34 -0.31 8.45 9.06
C SER A 34 -1.22 7.23 9.00
N THR A 35 -2.41 7.42 8.45
CA THR A 35 -3.30 6.31 8.07
C THR A 35 -2.65 5.52 6.94
N VAL A 36 -2.62 4.21 7.09
CA VAL A 36 -2.06 3.26 6.15
C VAL A 36 -3.16 2.35 5.64
N TYR A 37 -3.42 2.40 4.34
CA TYR A 37 -4.27 1.42 3.67
C TYR A 37 -3.40 0.28 3.15
N VAL A 38 -3.74 -0.95 3.49
CA VAL A 38 -3.03 -2.16 3.06
C VAL A 38 -3.76 -2.76 1.87
N TRP A 39 -3.03 -2.91 0.77
CA TRP A 39 -3.48 -3.56 -0.45
C TRP A 39 -2.68 -4.84 -0.67
N LEU A 40 -3.35 -5.98 -0.66
CA LEU A 40 -2.71 -7.26 -0.91
C LEU A 40 -2.56 -7.51 -2.40
N GLY A 41 -1.35 -7.89 -2.84
CA GLY A 41 -1.05 -8.27 -4.22
C GLY A 41 -1.72 -9.57 -4.67
N ASP A 42 -1.63 -9.87 -5.97
CA ASP A 42 -2.19 -11.08 -6.55
C ASP A 42 -1.51 -12.35 -5.99
N GLU A 43 -2.31 -13.37 -5.71
CA GLU A 43 -1.87 -14.75 -5.47
C GLU A 43 -2.58 -15.69 -6.45
N PRO A 44 -2.06 -16.91 -6.71
CA PRO A 44 -2.69 -17.85 -7.64
C PRO A 44 -4.18 -18.13 -7.39
N GLU A 45 -4.62 -17.99 -6.13
CA GLU A 45 -5.99 -18.29 -5.68
C GLU A 45 -6.76 -17.05 -5.20
N ARG A 46 -6.13 -15.86 -5.20
CA ARG A 46 -6.72 -14.65 -4.63
C ARG A 46 -6.44 -13.43 -5.49
N GLU A 47 -7.51 -12.71 -5.80
CA GLU A 47 -7.40 -11.42 -6.46
C GLU A 47 -6.80 -10.37 -5.51
N SER A 48 -5.96 -9.51 -6.07
CA SER A 48 -5.44 -8.34 -5.37
C SER A 48 -6.56 -7.39 -4.93
N ALA A 49 -6.57 -7.00 -3.66
CA ALA A 49 -7.65 -6.22 -3.06
C ALA A 49 -7.19 -5.35 -1.89
N LEU A 50 -7.98 -4.31 -1.61
CA LEU A 50 -7.93 -3.59 -0.34
C LEU A 50 -8.24 -4.55 0.81
N PHE A 51 -7.36 -4.58 1.81
CA PHE A 51 -7.39 -5.61 2.85
C PHE A 51 -7.54 -5.05 4.26
N ALA A 52 -6.86 -3.95 4.57
CA ALA A 52 -6.90 -3.40 5.91
C ALA A 52 -6.65 -1.89 5.91
N VAL A 53 -6.98 -1.27 7.04
CA VAL A 53 -6.53 0.06 7.42
C VAL A 53 -5.76 -0.04 8.74
N ALA A 54 -4.71 0.76 8.89
CA ALA A 54 -3.81 0.75 10.03
C ALA A 54 -3.19 2.15 10.25
N THR A 55 -2.32 2.27 11.25
CA THR A 55 -1.51 3.48 11.51
C THR A 55 -0.03 3.17 11.42
N LEU A 56 0.75 4.01 10.72
CA LEU A 56 2.22 3.88 10.68
C LEU A 56 2.81 4.34 12.01
N THR A 57 3.46 3.44 12.76
CA THR A 57 4.05 3.77 14.07
C THR A 57 5.56 3.89 14.03
N ALA A 58 6.23 3.14 13.15
CA ALA A 58 7.65 3.26 12.93
C ALA A 58 8.03 2.90 11.49
N PHE A 59 9.15 3.44 11.03
CA PHE A 59 9.82 2.95 9.83
C PHE A 59 11.34 3.03 10.04
N THR A 60 12.05 2.04 9.53
CA THR A 60 13.52 2.00 9.56
C THR A 60 14.05 1.76 8.15
N PRO A 61 14.87 2.67 7.59
CA PRO A 61 15.60 2.42 6.37
C PRO A 61 16.59 1.27 6.58
N THR A 62 16.57 0.28 5.71
CA THR A 62 17.50 -0.85 5.74
C THR A 62 17.74 -1.36 4.32
N THR A 63 18.44 -2.49 4.21
CA THR A 63 18.68 -3.16 2.94
C THR A 63 18.20 -4.60 2.99
N ALA A 64 17.67 -5.11 1.88
CA ALA A 64 17.31 -6.52 1.72
C ALA A 64 17.88 -7.09 0.42
N PRO A 65 18.16 -8.40 0.34
CA PRO A 65 18.57 -9.05 -0.91
C PRO A 65 17.53 -8.85 -2.02
N GLN A 66 18.00 -8.72 -3.26
CA GLN A 66 17.12 -8.66 -4.43
C GLN A 66 16.62 -10.07 -4.78
N VAL A 67 15.31 -10.22 -5.03
CA VAL A 67 14.68 -11.50 -5.39
C VAL A 67 15.35 -12.16 -6.60
N ARG A 68 15.69 -11.38 -7.64
CA ARG A 68 16.29 -11.90 -8.88
C ARG A 68 17.82 -12.05 -8.81
N ASN A 69 18.47 -11.43 -7.83
CA ASN A 69 19.91 -11.54 -7.63
C ASN A 69 20.26 -11.37 -6.14
N PRO A 70 20.23 -12.45 -5.36
CA PRO A 70 20.42 -12.40 -3.90
C PRO A 70 21.79 -11.88 -3.45
N THR A 71 22.78 -11.83 -4.35
CA THR A 71 24.10 -11.25 -4.05
C THR A 71 24.10 -9.72 -4.04
N LYS A 72 23.03 -9.10 -4.54
CA LYS A 72 22.83 -7.64 -4.54
C LYS A 72 21.75 -7.27 -3.54
N ASN A 73 22.01 -6.22 -2.78
CA ASN A 73 21.03 -5.62 -1.89
C ASN A 73 20.24 -4.51 -2.60
N LYS A 74 19.02 -4.26 -2.13
CA LYS A 74 18.18 -3.12 -2.47
C LYS A 74 17.79 -2.37 -1.20
N ASP A 75 17.59 -1.07 -1.33
CA ASP A 75 17.08 -0.25 -0.23
C ASP A 75 15.60 -0.56 0.01
N VAL A 76 15.25 -0.73 1.27
CA VAL A 76 13.89 -1.04 1.73
C VAL A 76 13.58 -0.23 2.98
N TYR A 77 12.29 -0.06 3.26
CA TYR A 77 11.82 0.30 4.58
C TYR A 77 11.30 -0.95 5.27
N ARG A 78 11.70 -1.16 6.53
CA ARG A 78 10.92 -1.97 7.47
C ARG A 78 9.93 -1.04 8.15
N LEU A 79 8.65 -1.31 7.98
CA LEU A 79 7.55 -0.54 8.56
C LEU A 79 6.94 -1.33 9.72
N THR A 80 6.55 -0.62 10.76
CA THR A 80 5.70 -1.12 11.84
C THR A 80 4.39 -0.37 11.77
N ILE A 81 3.29 -1.11 11.71
CA ILE A 81 1.93 -0.56 11.73
C ILE A 81 1.21 -0.97 13.02
N SER A 82 0.19 -0.23 13.43
CA SER A 82 -0.69 -0.56 14.57
C SER A 82 -2.15 -0.41 14.17
N ASP A 83 -3.05 -0.82 15.08
CA ASP A 83 -4.50 -0.60 14.94
C ASP A 83 -5.05 -1.16 13.63
N LEU A 84 -4.51 -2.31 13.22
CA LEU A 84 -4.91 -2.97 11.99
C LEU A 84 -6.36 -3.43 12.11
N SER A 85 -7.22 -2.86 11.27
CA SER A 85 -8.61 -3.26 11.12
C SER A 85 -8.84 -3.80 9.70
N THR A 86 -9.49 -4.96 9.64
CA THR A 86 -9.94 -5.62 8.40
C THR A 86 -11.45 -5.47 8.19
N ASP A 87 -12.11 -4.63 8.98
CA ASP A 87 -13.56 -4.41 8.91
C ASP A 87 -13.89 -3.53 7.70
N ILE A 88 -13.91 -4.16 6.52
CA ILE A 88 -14.21 -3.51 5.25
C ILE A 88 -15.69 -3.71 4.93
N ALA A 89 -16.44 -2.62 4.87
CA ALA A 89 -17.86 -2.62 4.49
C ALA A 89 -18.04 -2.96 3.01
N TYR A 90 -17.22 -2.38 2.13
CA TYR A 90 -17.29 -2.56 0.69
C TYR A 90 -15.89 -2.87 0.11
N PRO A 91 -15.52 -4.15 -0.05
CA PRO A 91 -14.23 -4.53 -0.60
C PRO A 91 -13.97 -3.94 -1.98
N LEU A 92 -12.74 -3.49 -2.22
CA LEU A 92 -12.31 -2.95 -3.50
C LEU A 92 -11.21 -3.85 -4.07
N THR A 93 -11.47 -4.43 -5.25
CA THR A 93 -10.53 -5.31 -5.96
C THR A 93 -9.85 -4.60 -7.12
N THR A 94 -8.80 -5.21 -7.68
CA THR A 94 -8.15 -4.69 -8.89
C THR A 94 -9.06 -4.71 -10.13
N ASN A 95 -10.05 -5.60 -10.17
CA ASN A 95 -11.04 -5.70 -11.24
C ASN A 95 -12.06 -4.56 -11.16
N ASP A 96 -12.49 -4.18 -9.96
CA ASP A 96 -13.30 -2.98 -9.75
C ASP A 96 -12.55 -1.72 -10.21
N LEU A 97 -11.23 -1.71 -10.03
CA LEU A 97 -10.35 -0.66 -10.52
C LEU A 97 -10.13 -0.65 -12.04
N ASN A 98 -10.47 -1.72 -12.76
CA ASN A 98 -10.24 -1.83 -14.21
C ASN A 98 -11.08 -0.82 -15.01
N HIS A 99 -12.25 -0.45 -14.50
CA HIS A 99 -13.08 0.62 -15.07
C HIS A 99 -12.41 2.00 -14.94
N PHE A 100 -11.60 2.18 -13.89
CA PHE A 100 -10.78 3.34 -13.65
C PHE A 100 -9.40 3.15 -14.29
N ARG A 101 -9.35 3.14 -15.64
CA ARG A 101 -8.07 3.18 -16.35
C ARG A 101 -7.26 4.34 -15.81
N TYR A 102 -6.00 4.10 -15.40
CA TYR A 102 -5.14 5.16 -14.87
C TYR A 102 -5.11 6.36 -15.83
N VAL A 103 -5.62 7.50 -15.35
CA VAL A 103 -5.49 8.80 -16.00
C VAL A 103 -4.51 9.61 -15.16
N GLU A 104 -3.45 10.11 -15.80
CA GLU A 104 -2.30 10.73 -15.10
C GLU A 104 -2.68 11.96 -14.26
N GLU A 105 -3.76 12.65 -14.65
CA GLU A 105 -4.27 13.85 -13.97
C GLU A 105 -5.59 13.61 -13.22
N ALA A 106 -6.02 12.35 -13.08
CA ALA A 106 -7.19 12.05 -12.27
C ALA A 106 -6.92 12.32 -10.77
N ASP A 107 -7.99 12.66 -10.04
CA ASP A 107 -8.02 12.71 -8.58
C ASP A 107 -9.15 11.81 -8.08
N GLY A 108 -9.19 11.53 -6.77
CA GLY A 108 -10.25 10.72 -6.17
C GLY A 108 -10.13 9.23 -6.48
N ILE A 109 -11.24 8.57 -6.83
CA ILE A 109 -11.27 7.12 -7.05
C ILE A 109 -10.64 6.75 -8.40
N GLU A 110 -10.76 7.61 -9.41
CA GLU A 110 -10.21 7.43 -10.75
C GLU A 110 -8.67 7.35 -10.72
N SER A 111 -8.02 8.10 -9.82
CA SER A 111 -6.56 8.10 -9.70
C SER A 111 -6.01 6.81 -9.07
N LEU A 112 -6.86 6.05 -8.34
CA LEU A 112 -6.53 4.72 -7.83
C LEU A 112 -6.27 3.70 -8.94
N GLY A 113 -6.62 4.01 -10.20
CA GLY A 113 -6.20 3.21 -11.36
C GLY A 113 -4.69 2.95 -11.43
N ARG A 114 -3.85 3.80 -10.81
CA ARG A 114 -2.40 3.57 -10.68
C ARG A 114 -2.02 2.37 -9.82
N ILE A 115 -2.92 1.92 -8.94
CA ILE A 115 -2.76 0.69 -8.15
C ILE A 115 -2.75 -0.51 -9.09
N HIS A 116 -3.61 -0.52 -10.12
CA HIS A 116 -3.70 -1.59 -11.11
C HIS A 116 -2.45 -1.63 -12.01
N ARG A 117 -1.90 -0.46 -12.38
CA ARG A 117 -0.75 -0.34 -13.28
C ARG A 117 0.52 -1.04 -12.75
N ASP A 118 0.74 -1.01 -11.44
CA ASP A 118 1.96 -1.51 -10.83
C ASP A 118 1.67 -2.63 -9.83
N ARG A 119 1.96 -3.87 -10.22
CA ARG A 119 1.73 -5.07 -9.39
C ARG A 119 2.80 -5.33 -8.33
N ASN A 120 3.86 -4.53 -8.30
CA ASN A 120 4.97 -4.71 -7.38
C ASN A 120 4.69 -4.12 -6.00
N ASP A 121 5.36 -4.67 -4.98
CA ASP A 121 5.32 -4.13 -3.63
C ASP A 121 5.88 -2.71 -3.61
N LYS A 122 5.15 -1.78 -2.97
CA LYS A 122 5.55 -0.38 -2.85
C LYS A 122 4.72 0.38 -1.83
N ILE A 123 5.27 1.51 -1.40
CA ILE A 123 4.55 2.57 -0.69
C ILE A 123 4.12 3.62 -1.69
N LEU A 124 2.88 4.08 -1.60
CA LEU A 124 2.39 5.25 -2.32
C LEU A 124 1.90 6.29 -1.32
N ARG A 125 2.24 7.56 -1.58
CA ARG A 125 1.55 8.69 -0.95
C ARG A 125 0.20 8.87 -1.62
N LEU A 126 -0.84 9.09 -0.83
CA LEU A 126 -2.19 9.32 -1.32
C LEU A 126 -2.51 10.81 -1.30
N THR A 127 -3.25 11.28 -2.31
CA THR A 127 -3.91 12.58 -2.25
C THR A 127 -5.03 12.55 -1.20
N GLY A 128 -5.55 13.72 -0.84
CA GLY A 128 -6.70 13.80 0.08
C GLY A 128 -7.93 13.07 -0.47
N ALA A 129 -8.20 13.19 -1.76
CA ALA A 129 -9.34 12.54 -2.39
C ALA A 129 -9.16 11.02 -2.53
N GLU A 130 -7.95 10.55 -2.86
CA GLU A 130 -7.63 9.12 -2.86
C GLU A 130 -7.84 8.49 -1.47
N ALA A 131 -7.37 9.18 -0.44
CA ALA A 131 -7.52 8.74 0.94
C ALA A 131 -8.99 8.69 1.37
N ALA A 132 -9.80 9.65 0.94
CA ALA A 132 -11.24 9.68 1.20
C ALA A 132 -11.96 8.52 0.48
N ALA A 133 -11.67 8.28 -0.79
CA ALA A 133 -12.26 7.19 -1.57
C ALA A 133 -11.95 5.80 -0.99
N LEU A 134 -10.77 5.62 -0.38
CA LEU A 134 -10.43 4.40 0.37
C LEU A 134 -11.10 4.37 1.75
N ALA A 135 -11.18 5.51 2.45
CA ALA A 135 -11.82 5.60 3.77
C ALA A 135 -13.29 5.18 3.73
N GLU A 136 -14.02 5.56 2.67
CA GLU A 136 -15.43 5.19 2.45
C GLU A 136 -15.66 3.68 2.44
N ARG A 137 -14.63 2.86 2.18
CA ARG A 137 -14.74 1.40 2.19
C ARG A 137 -14.79 0.81 3.61
N PHE A 138 -14.44 1.59 4.62
CA PHE A 138 -14.43 1.22 6.04
C PHE A 138 -15.53 1.95 6.84
N GLN A 139 -16.27 2.85 6.20
CA GLN A 139 -17.40 3.55 6.83
C GLN A 139 -18.69 2.76 6.56
N ASN A 140 -19.39 2.39 7.64
CA ASN A 140 -20.70 1.76 7.59
C ASN A 140 -21.82 2.79 7.43
#